data_AF-A0A0C9S125-F1
#
_entry.id   AF-A0A0C9S125-F1
#
_cell.length_a   1.000
_cell.length_b   1.000
_cell.length_c   1.000
_cell.angle_alpha   90.00
_cell.angle_beta   90.00
_cell.angle_gamma   90.00
#
_symmetry.space_group_name_H-M   'P 1'
#
loop_
_entity.id
_entity.type
_entity.pdbx_description
1 polymer ?
#
loop_
_entity_poly.entity_id
_entity_poly.type
_entity_poly.pdbx_seq_one_letter_code
_entity_poly.pdbx_strand_id
1 'polypeptide(L)'
;KMCEFPNAQQLDLGNDFHVYTLIWTEEHISVAVDNEVYCNFNPNSHGRLANLNKDELELPNRDLLKKGSKLAPFDQEFYITLGYGIGGVNDFNEGLYDWQPQKPWENTNERAMSTLLKAVEKNFDDWLEFGELLIDYVRVYAI
;
A
#
# COMPACT_ATOMS: atom_id res chain seq x y z
N LYS A 1 2.26 2.11 13.67
CA LYS A 1 3.12 1.27 12.81
C LYS A 1 2.19 0.60 11.81
N MET A 2 2.49 0.65 10.51
CA MET A 2 1.69 -0.13 9.54
C MET A 2 1.82 -1.60 9.90
N CYS A 3 0.74 -2.36 9.81
CA CYS A 3 0.80 -3.79 10.08
C CYS A 3 1.71 -4.47 9.07
N GLU A 4 2.58 -5.35 9.54
CA GLU A 4 3.44 -6.18 8.71
C GLU A 4 2.82 -7.58 8.69
N PHE A 5 2.69 -8.19 7.52
CA PHE A 5 2.24 -9.56 7.41
C PHE A 5 3.38 -10.50 7.83
N PRO A 6 3.26 -11.23 8.96
CA PRO A 6 4.31 -12.17 9.37
C PRO A 6 4.56 -13.21 8.29
N ASN A 7 5.83 -13.59 8.12
CA ASN A 7 6.25 -14.65 7.20
C ASN A 7 5.86 -14.45 5.72
N ALA A 8 5.59 -13.20 5.28
CA ALA A 8 5.28 -12.89 3.89
C ALA A 8 6.30 -13.46 2.88
N GLN A 9 7.56 -13.62 3.30
CA GLN A 9 8.64 -14.21 2.49
C GLN A 9 8.42 -15.70 2.15
N GLN A 10 7.56 -16.40 2.89
CA GLN A 10 7.26 -17.82 2.69
C GLN A 10 6.08 -18.05 1.74
N LEU A 11 5.32 -17.00 1.41
CA LEU A 11 4.05 -17.10 0.70
C LEU A 11 4.12 -16.76 -0.79
N ASP A 12 5.32 -16.57 -1.35
CA ASP A 12 5.53 -16.28 -2.78
C ASP A 12 4.52 -15.27 -3.39
N LEU A 13 4.23 -14.19 -2.65
CA LEU A 13 3.12 -13.25 -2.88
C LEU A 13 3.14 -12.56 -4.27
N GLY A 14 4.22 -12.68 -5.02
CA GLY A 14 4.36 -12.09 -6.35
C GLY A 14 4.22 -13.10 -7.49
N ASN A 15 4.29 -14.41 -7.24
CA ASN A 15 4.32 -15.44 -8.28
C ASN A 15 3.19 -16.48 -8.18
N ASP A 16 2.30 -16.37 -7.17
CA ASP A 16 1.11 -17.21 -7.06
C ASP A 16 -0.18 -16.37 -6.84
N PHE A 17 -1.33 -17.00 -7.05
CA PHE A 17 -2.63 -16.38 -6.79
C PHE A 17 -2.94 -16.41 -5.29
N HIS A 18 -3.20 -15.23 -4.72
CA HIS A 18 -3.61 -15.07 -3.33
C HIS A 18 -4.95 -14.39 -3.20
N VAL A 19 -5.68 -14.74 -2.13
CA VAL A 19 -6.95 -14.10 -1.80
C VAL A 19 -6.70 -12.98 -0.80
N TYR A 20 -6.68 -11.75 -1.30
CA TYR A 20 -6.65 -10.55 -0.47
C TYR A 20 -8.08 -10.19 -0.03
N THR A 21 -8.26 -10.04 1.28
CA THR A 21 -9.57 -9.69 1.86
C THR A 21 -9.48 -8.39 2.62
N LEU A 22 -10.42 -7.48 2.36
CA LEU A 22 -10.66 -6.26 3.12
C LEU A 22 -12.04 -6.36 3.77
N ILE A 23 -12.10 -6.34 5.09
CA ILE A 23 -13.35 -6.17 5.83
C ILE A 23 -13.36 -4.75 6.39
N TRP A 24 -14.31 -3.95 5.93
CA TRP A 24 -14.48 -2.56 6.33
C TRP A 24 -15.89 -2.37 6.90
N THR A 25 -15.94 -1.93 8.16
CA THR A 25 -17.16 -1.67 8.92
C THR A 25 -17.08 -0.27 9.53
N GLU A 26 -18.16 0.21 10.15
CA GLU A 26 -18.14 1.47 10.93
C GLU A 26 -17.22 1.44 12.15
N GLU A 27 -16.82 0.23 12.59
CA GLU A 27 -16.06 0.02 13.81
C GLU A 27 -14.58 -0.26 13.57
N HIS A 28 -14.24 -0.93 12.47
CA HIS A 28 -12.87 -1.34 12.20
C HIS A 28 -12.63 -1.64 10.71
N ILE A 29 -11.35 -1.67 10.35
CA ILE A 29 -10.84 -2.18 9.08
C ILE A 29 -9.90 -3.34 9.38
N SER A 30 -10.11 -4.50 8.75
CA SER A 30 -9.17 -5.62 8.82
C SER A 30 -8.79 -6.10 7.43
N VAL A 31 -7.57 -6.62 7.34
CA VAL A 31 -7.00 -7.16 6.10
C VAL A 31 -6.41 -8.54 6.34
N ALA A 32 -6.55 -9.39 5.33
CA ALA A 32 -6.07 -10.76 5.35
C ALA A 32 -5.50 -11.17 3.99
N VAL A 33 -4.61 -12.15 4.02
CA VAL A 33 -4.12 -12.89 2.85
C VAL A 33 -4.42 -14.36 3.11
N ASP A 34 -5.05 -15.03 2.14
CA ASP A 34 -5.37 -16.47 2.22
C ASP A 34 -6.12 -16.89 3.49
N ASN A 35 -7.06 -16.03 3.91
CA ASN A 35 -7.86 -16.13 5.14
C ASN A 35 -7.09 -15.91 6.46
N GLU A 36 -5.80 -15.56 6.40
CA GLU A 36 -5.00 -15.22 7.56
C GLU A 36 -5.03 -13.71 7.82
N VAL A 37 -5.75 -13.30 8.85
CA VAL A 37 -5.83 -11.88 9.26
C VAL A 37 -4.49 -11.47 9.85
N TYR A 38 -3.82 -10.54 9.19
CA TYR A 38 -2.55 -10.00 9.65
C TYR A 38 -2.65 -8.61 10.26
N CYS A 39 -3.81 -7.97 10.10
CA CYS A 39 -4.03 -6.66 10.65
C CYS A 39 -5.50 -6.38 10.95
N ASN A 40 -5.73 -5.75 12.09
CA ASN A 40 -7.03 -5.24 12.49
C ASN A 40 -6.87 -3.84 13.10
N PHE A 41 -7.43 -2.84 12.43
CA PHE A 41 -7.44 -1.45 12.85
C PHE A 41 -8.77 -1.12 13.51
N ASN A 42 -8.77 -1.07 14.84
CA ASN A 42 -9.91 -0.61 15.63
C ASN A 42 -9.59 0.75 16.30
N PRO A 43 -10.14 1.86 15.78
CA PRO A 43 -9.92 3.17 16.37
C PRO A 43 -10.47 3.35 17.79
N ASN A 44 -11.46 2.57 18.24
CA ASN A 44 -11.90 2.69 19.64
C ASN A 44 -10.79 2.29 20.62
N SER A 45 -9.90 1.36 20.23
CA SER A 45 -8.81 0.87 21.09
C SER A 45 -7.59 1.79 21.09
N HIS A 46 -7.36 2.55 20.01
CA HIS A 46 -6.12 3.31 19.79
C HIS A 46 -6.33 4.79 19.41
N GLY A 47 -7.58 5.28 19.40
CA GLY A 47 -7.93 6.62 18.90
C GLY A 47 -8.22 6.63 17.39
N ARG A 48 -8.22 7.80 16.74
CA ARG A 48 -8.57 7.91 15.31
C ARG A 48 -7.68 7.03 14.42
N LEU A 49 -8.26 6.53 13.32
CA LEU A 49 -7.52 5.69 12.36
C LEU A 49 -6.40 6.49 11.67
N ALA A 50 -6.67 7.73 11.25
CA ALA A 50 -5.64 8.59 10.69
C ALA A 50 -4.69 9.12 11.77
N ASN A 51 -3.39 8.89 11.60
CA ASN A 51 -2.38 9.60 12.38
C ASN A 51 -2.33 11.05 11.92
N LEU A 52 -2.70 11.98 12.80
CA LEU A 52 -2.81 13.39 12.49
C LEU A 52 -1.46 14.13 12.55
N ASN A 53 -0.40 13.46 12.97
CA ASN A 53 0.96 13.99 13.05
C ASN A 53 1.97 13.01 12.44
N LYS A 54 2.89 13.50 11.61
CA LYS A 54 4.01 12.71 11.09
C LYS A 54 5.30 13.48 11.39
N ASP A 55 6.26 12.82 12.06
CA ASP A 55 7.55 13.41 12.40
C ASP A 55 7.42 14.79 13.08
N GLU A 56 6.54 14.86 14.09
CA GLU A 56 6.20 16.09 14.85
C GLU A 56 5.49 17.20 14.05
N LEU A 57 5.22 16.99 12.76
CA LEU A 57 4.46 17.90 11.92
C LEU A 57 2.99 17.48 11.82
N GLU A 58 2.09 18.46 11.86
CA GLU A 58 0.66 18.23 11.71
C GLU A 58 0.30 18.01 10.24
N LEU A 59 -0.62 17.08 9.96
CA LEU A 59 -1.12 16.90 8.59
C LEU A 59 -1.87 18.16 8.11
N PRO A 60 -1.65 18.61 6.86
CA PRO A 60 -2.30 19.82 6.32
C PRO A 60 -3.85 19.79 6.36
N ASN A 61 -4.44 18.59 6.24
CA ASN A 61 -5.90 18.37 6.20
C ASN A 61 -6.47 17.88 7.55
N ARG A 62 -5.72 17.99 8.65
CA ARG A 62 -6.11 17.46 9.95
C ARG A 62 -7.48 17.93 10.43
N ASP A 63 -7.80 19.20 10.26
CA ASP A 63 -9.05 19.76 10.79
C ASP A 63 -10.28 19.22 10.04
N LEU A 64 -10.12 18.84 8.77
CA LEU A 64 -11.15 18.10 8.03
C LEU A 64 -11.29 16.69 8.57
N LEU A 65 -10.17 15.98 8.78
CA LEU A 65 -10.19 14.63 9.35
C LEU A 65 -10.84 14.62 10.73
N LYS A 66 -10.56 15.62 11.59
CA LYS A 66 -11.15 15.79 12.93
C LYS A 66 -12.67 16.01 12.92
N LYS A 67 -13.26 16.46 11.82
CA LYS A 67 -14.72 16.63 11.70
C LYS A 67 -15.43 15.34 11.34
N GLY A 68 -14.73 14.43 10.66
CA GLY A 68 -15.27 13.10 10.34
C GLY A 68 -15.30 12.18 11.56
N SER A 69 -15.81 10.98 11.34
CA SER A 69 -15.89 9.91 12.32
C SER A 69 -14.50 9.44 12.79
N LYS A 70 -14.48 8.49 13.71
CA LYS A 70 -13.26 7.81 14.16
C LYS A 70 -12.49 7.09 13.04
N LEU A 71 -13.17 6.75 11.95
CA LEU A 71 -12.59 6.11 10.76
C LEU A 71 -12.19 7.08 9.65
N ALA A 72 -12.50 8.38 9.79
CA ALA A 72 -12.16 9.36 8.77
C ALA A 72 -10.67 9.28 8.36
N PRO A 73 -10.36 9.28 7.05
CA PRO A 73 -11.28 9.57 5.93
C PRO A 73 -12.08 8.36 5.39
N PHE A 74 -11.94 7.17 5.98
CA PHE A 74 -12.62 5.93 5.57
C PHE A 74 -14.06 5.84 6.08
N ASP A 75 -14.77 6.96 6.05
CA ASP A 75 -16.17 7.11 6.42
C ASP A 75 -16.98 7.78 5.29
N GLN A 76 -16.47 7.65 4.06
CA GLN A 76 -17.03 8.14 2.81
C GLN A 76 -17.00 7.00 1.78
N GLU A 77 -17.59 7.19 0.60
CA GLU A 77 -17.48 6.21 -0.48
C GLU A 77 -16.07 6.22 -1.11
N PHE A 78 -15.55 5.04 -1.44
CA PHE A 78 -14.23 4.86 -2.08
C PHE A 78 -14.34 3.98 -3.32
N TYR A 79 -13.39 4.19 -4.24
CA TYR A 79 -13.19 3.32 -5.39
C TYR A 79 -12.06 2.34 -5.10
N ILE A 80 -12.22 1.10 -5.55
CA ILE A 80 -11.13 0.13 -5.61
C ILE A 80 -10.42 0.34 -6.94
N THR A 81 -9.13 0.63 -6.88
CA THR A 81 -8.25 0.72 -8.04
C THR A 81 -7.17 -0.34 -7.92
N LEU A 82 -7.00 -1.14 -8.96
CA LEU A 82 -5.93 -2.14 -9.07
C LEU A 82 -5.04 -1.75 -10.24
N GLY A 83 -3.74 -1.79 -10.03
CA GLY A 83 -2.77 -1.42 -11.04
C GLY A 83 -1.39 -1.95 -10.67
N TYR A 84 -0.61 -2.18 -11.71
CA TYR A 84 0.80 -2.53 -11.60
C TYR A 84 1.62 -1.36 -12.14
N GLY A 85 2.57 -0.91 -11.34
CA GLY A 85 3.41 0.24 -11.66
C GLY A 85 4.77 0.09 -11.03
N ILE A 86 5.76 0.70 -11.67
CA ILE A 86 7.13 0.77 -11.18
C ILE A 86 7.50 2.21 -10.88
N GLY A 87 8.35 2.40 -9.88
CA GLY A 87 8.75 3.74 -9.46
C GLY A 87 7.76 4.38 -8.50
N GLY A 88 8.05 5.62 -8.16
CA GLY A 88 7.28 6.37 -7.19
C GLY A 88 8.18 6.97 -6.12
N VAL A 89 8.06 8.28 -5.93
CA VAL A 89 8.82 9.01 -4.91
C VAL A 89 8.16 8.94 -3.52
N ASN A 90 6.94 8.42 -3.44
CA ASN A 90 6.17 8.28 -2.20
C ASN A 90 5.90 6.82 -1.82
N ASP A 91 6.05 5.89 -2.75
CA ASP A 91 5.63 4.50 -2.59
C ASP A 91 6.73 3.63 -1.97
N PHE A 92 8.00 3.99 -2.21
CA PHE A 92 9.17 3.24 -1.74
C PHE A 92 10.08 4.15 -0.91
N ASN A 93 10.25 3.82 0.37
CA ASN A 93 11.13 4.58 1.28
C ASN A 93 12.59 4.62 0.80
N GLU A 94 13.34 5.59 1.31
CA GLU A 94 14.80 5.60 1.16
C GLU A 94 15.46 4.53 2.02
N GLY A 95 16.65 4.11 1.62
CA GLY A 95 17.46 3.18 2.40
C GLY A 95 17.02 1.71 2.37
N LEU A 96 16.24 1.32 1.37
CA LEU A 96 15.92 -0.07 1.07
C LEU A 96 17.14 -0.80 0.43
N TYR A 97 18.29 -0.80 1.12
CA TYR A 97 19.55 -1.30 0.59
C TYR A 97 19.59 -2.84 0.43
N ASP A 98 18.75 -3.55 1.16
CA ASP A 98 18.59 -5.00 1.09
C ASP A 98 17.74 -5.44 -0.12
N TRP A 99 17.08 -4.49 -0.80
CA TRP A 99 16.34 -4.78 -2.02
C TRP A 99 17.30 -5.05 -3.18
N GLN A 100 17.00 -6.10 -3.96
CA GLN A 100 17.79 -6.50 -5.11
C GLN A 100 16.90 -6.61 -6.36
N PRO A 101 17.21 -5.88 -7.44
CA PRO A 101 18.24 -4.85 -7.52
C PRO A 101 17.94 -3.66 -6.59
N GLN A 102 18.99 -2.95 -6.16
CA GLN A 102 18.81 -1.75 -5.33
C GLN A 102 17.94 -0.72 -6.06
N LYS A 103 17.11 -0.01 -5.30
CA LYS A 103 16.25 1.08 -5.80
C LYS A 103 17.10 2.09 -6.60
N PRO A 104 16.84 2.28 -7.90
CA PRO A 104 17.70 3.10 -8.76
C PRO A 104 17.39 4.60 -8.73
N TRP A 105 16.37 5.06 -7.98
CA TRP A 105 16.00 6.47 -7.85
C TRP A 105 15.94 6.93 -6.40
N GLU A 106 16.15 8.24 -6.19
CA GLU A 106 16.01 8.91 -4.89
C GLU A 106 14.70 9.71 -4.86
N ASN A 107 13.96 9.66 -3.76
CA ASN A 107 12.66 10.30 -3.58
C ASN A 107 12.71 11.82 -3.64
N THR A 108 13.85 12.42 -3.30
CA THR A 108 14.05 13.88 -3.29
C THR A 108 14.58 14.42 -4.62
N ASN A 109 14.94 13.55 -5.57
CA ASN A 109 15.52 13.95 -6.85
C ASN A 109 14.41 14.29 -7.86
N GLU A 110 14.42 15.53 -8.39
CA GLU A 110 13.47 15.98 -9.41
C GLU A 110 13.51 15.14 -10.71
N ARG A 111 14.61 14.41 -10.95
CA ARG A 111 14.81 13.51 -12.10
C ARG A 111 14.66 12.03 -11.74
N ALA A 112 14.13 11.70 -10.56
CA ALA A 112 13.98 10.33 -10.07
C ALA A 112 13.43 9.36 -11.15
N MET A 113 12.34 9.75 -11.83
CA MET A 113 11.73 8.92 -12.86
C MET A 113 12.59 8.77 -14.12
N SER A 114 13.38 9.79 -14.49
CA SER A 114 14.34 9.65 -15.58
C SER A 114 15.49 8.72 -15.21
N THR A 115 15.94 8.74 -13.95
CA THR A 115 16.97 7.82 -13.44
C THR A 115 16.45 6.38 -13.44
N LEU A 116 15.22 6.16 -12.94
CA LEU A 116 14.56 4.86 -13.03
C LEU A 116 14.49 4.37 -14.47
N LEU A 117 13.97 5.20 -15.39
CA LEU A 117 13.82 4.82 -16.80
C LEU A 117 15.15 4.34 -17.40
N LYS A 118 16.24 5.09 -17.23
CA LYS A 118 17.58 4.71 -17.71
C LYS A 118 18.11 3.41 -17.09
N ALA A 119 17.71 3.10 -15.86
CA ALA A 119 18.12 1.88 -15.19
C ALA A 119 17.41 0.65 -15.74
N VAL A 120 16.13 0.78 -16.13
CA VAL A 120 15.31 -0.34 -16.63
C VAL A 120 15.34 -0.48 -18.16
N GLU A 121 15.67 0.58 -18.90
CA GLU A 121 15.64 0.65 -20.37
C GLU A 121 16.34 -0.53 -21.08
N LYS A 122 17.44 -1.04 -20.50
CA LYS A 122 18.22 -2.14 -21.11
C LYS A 122 17.52 -3.49 -21.10
N ASN A 123 16.65 -3.72 -20.12
CA ASN A 123 15.93 -4.98 -19.92
C ASN A 123 14.42 -4.74 -19.97
N PHE A 124 13.99 -3.66 -20.63
CA PHE A 124 12.59 -3.23 -20.60
C PHE A 124 11.66 -4.30 -21.17
N ASP A 125 12.09 -4.97 -22.24
CA ASP A 125 11.35 -6.06 -22.87
C ASP A 125 11.17 -7.26 -21.91
N ASP A 126 12.23 -7.67 -21.21
CA ASP A 126 12.15 -8.74 -20.19
C ASP A 126 11.16 -8.38 -19.08
N TRP A 127 11.16 -7.12 -18.63
CA TRP A 127 10.23 -6.65 -17.60
C TRP A 127 8.79 -6.64 -18.06
N LEU A 128 8.53 -6.32 -19.34
CA LEU A 128 7.19 -6.38 -19.90
C LEU A 128 6.69 -7.81 -20.06
N GLU A 129 7.59 -8.77 -20.29
CA GLU A 129 7.23 -10.19 -20.43
C GLU A 129 6.78 -10.81 -19.10
N PHE A 130 7.36 -10.39 -17.96
CA PHE A 130 7.07 -10.96 -16.63
C PHE A 130 6.32 -10.00 -15.69
N GLY A 131 5.97 -8.79 -16.14
CA GLY A 131 5.35 -7.72 -15.35
C GLY A 131 3.81 -7.73 -15.38
N GLU A 132 3.19 -8.90 -15.38
CA GLU A 132 1.74 -9.02 -15.49
C GLU A 132 1.04 -8.97 -14.13
N LEU A 133 -0.07 -8.21 -14.06
CA LEU A 133 -1.01 -8.29 -12.94
C LEU A 133 -2.20 -9.15 -13.36
N LEU A 134 -2.21 -10.39 -12.89
CA LEU A 134 -3.29 -11.34 -13.15
C LEU A 134 -4.33 -11.28 -12.03
N ILE A 135 -5.59 -11.08 -12.40
CA ILE A 135 -6.72 -11.03 -11.46
C ILE A 135 -7.74 -12.07 -11.90
N ASP A 136 -7.90 -13.12 -11.10
CA ASP A 136 -8.93 -14.14 -11.34
C ASP A 136 -10.33 -13.59 -11.03
N TYR A 137 -10.49 -12.90 -9.90
CA TYR A 137 -11.76 -12.25 -9.56
C TYR A 137 -11.60 -11.06 -8.62
N VAL A 138 -12.63 -10.21 -8.65
CA VAL A 138 -12.92 -9.21 -7.61
C VAL A 138 -14.36 -9.42 -7.16
N ARG A 139 -14.57 -9.55 -5.86
CA ARG A 139 -15.91 -9.68 -5.26
C ARG A 139 -16.09 -8.62 -4.19
N VAL A 140 -17.19 -7.87 -4.29
CA VAL A 140 -17.56 -6.84 -3.33
C VAL A 140 -18.94 -7.19 -2.79
N TYR A 141 -19.06 -7.15 -1.47
CA TYR A 141 -20.29 -7.45 -0.76
C TYR A 141 -20.62 -6.29 0.18
N ALA A 142 -21.91 -6.04 0.37
CA ALA A 142 -22.45 -5.15 1.39
C ALA A 142 -23.59 -5.88 2.11
N ILE A 143 -23.87 -5.50 3.35
CA ILE A 143 -24.97 -6.03 4.16
C ILE A 143 -26.19 -5.14 4.00
#